data_AF-A0AAQ3LCU3-F1
#
_entry.id   AF-A0AAQ3LCU3-F1
#
_cell.length_a   1.000
_cell.length_b   1.000
_cell.length_c   1.000
_cell.angle_alpha   90.00
_cell.angle_beta   90.00
_cell.angle_gamma   90.00
#
_symmetry.space_group_name_H-M   'P 1'
#
loop_
_entity.id
_entity.type
_entity.pdbx_description
1 polymer ?
#
loop_
_entity_poly.entity_id
_entity_poly.type
_entity_poly.pdbx_seq_one_letter_code
_entity_poly.pdbx_strand_id
1 'polypeptide(L)'
;MNKPKITYLREKGEFVVIRYLVDGDEHQIKSSDIVSEGFAEALDELAEAVCRVCQFPIEDADKISVLGFTVSKKGDNDQVTFQAKKDLGCGTPLNIPTPNRLLEEDSGDSSILLDAKSRESLKKLQAEAASYIENSRTLRQIFLPLFEEEQEHEEAA
;
A
#
# COMPACT_ATOMS: atom_id res chain seq x y z
N MET A 1 -18.35 -5.10 -12.68
CA MET A 1 -16.94 -4.61 -12.70
C MET A 1 -16.22 -5.25 -11.54
N ASN A 2 -15.17 -6.03 -11.80
CA ASN A 2 -14.33 -6.57 -10.73
C ASN A 2 -13.61 -5.40 -10.02
N LYS A 3 -13.77 -5.31 -8.70
CA LYS A 3 -13.07 -4.29 -7.92
C LYS A 3 -11.55 -4.56 -7.99
N PRO A 4 -10.71 -3.54 -8.19
CA PRO A 4 -9.26 -3.75 -8.25
C PRO A 4 -8.76 -4.30 -6.91
N LYS A 5 -8.06 -5.45 -6.95
CA LYS A 5 -7.41 -6.00 -5.76
C LYS A 5 -6.03 -5.38 -5.62
N ILE A 6 -5.84 -4.48 -4.66
CA ILE A 6 -4.54 -3.85 -4.42
C ILE A 6 -3.57 -4.87 -3.83
N THR A 7 -2.46 -5.07 -4.51
CA THR A 7 -1.39 -6.01 -4.13
C THR A 7 -0.17 -5.29 -3.56
N TYR A 8 -0.01 -4.01 -3.86
CA TYR A 8 1.13 -3.23 -3.40
C TYR A 8 0.74 -1.78 -3.25
N LEU A 9 1.24 -1.18 -2.19
CA LEU A 9 1.12 0.25 -1.95
C LEU A 9 2.41 0.73 -1.29
N ARG A 10 3.00 1.79 -1.82
CA ARG A 10 4.17 2.41 -1.21
C ARG A 10 4.21 3.90 -1.44
N GLU A 11 4.38 4.62 -0.35
CA GLU A 11 4.70 6.03 -0.34
C GLU A 11 6.21 6.23 -0.58
N LYS A 12 6.53 7.19 -1.45
CA LYS A 12 7.88 7.57 -1.86
C LYS A 12 8.07 9.08 -1.77
N GLY A 13 7.61 9.71 -0.68
CA GLY A 13 7.78 11.13 -0.39
C GLY A 13 6.98 12.03 -1.34
N GLU A 14 7.33 12.06 -2.61
CA GLU A 14 6.71 12.91 -3.64
C GLU A 14 5.65 12.18 -4.47
N PHE A 15 5.56 10.85 -4.35
CA PHE A 15 4.59 10.06 -5.09
C PHE A 15 4.21 8.78 -4.34
N VAL A 16 3.04 8.25 -4.66
CA VAL A 16 2.56 6.93 -4.23
C VAL A 16 2.59 5.98 -5.41
N VAL A 17 3.11 4.77 -5.17
CA VAL A 17 3.07 3.66 -6.12
C VAL A 17 2.04 2.66 -5.65
N ILE A 18 1.05 2.38 -6.51
CA ILE A 18 0.01 1.39 -6.25
C ILE A 18 0.10 0.31 -7.32
N ARG A 19 0.17 -0.97 -6.93
CA ARG A 19 -0.06 -2.10 -7.84
C ARG A 19 -1.36 -2.79 -7.48
N TYR A 20 -2.09 -3.17 -8.50
CA TYR A 20 -3.39 -3.78 -8.35
C TYR A 20 -3.64 -4.81 -9.45
N LEU A 21 -4.45 -5.82 -9.12
CA LEU A 21 -4.92 -6.84 -10.03
C LEU A 21 -6.35 -6.52 -10.47
N VAL A 22 -6.59 -6.52 -11.78
CA VAL A 22 -7.92 -6.45 -12.39
C VAL A 22 -7.98 -7.53 -13.45
N ASP A 23 -9.00 -8.39 -13.39
CA ASP A 23 -9.23 -9.47 -14.36
C ASP A 23 -8.04 -10.43 -14.58
N GLY A 24 -7.14 -10.53 -13.60
CA GLY A 24 -5.94 -11.38 -13.64
C GLY A 24 -4.68 -10.66 -14.08
N ASP A 25 -4.80 -9.45 -14.63
CA ASP A 25 -3.68 -8.64 -15.07
C ASP A 25 -3.19 -7.71 -13.95
N GLU A 26 -1.86 -7.66 -13.77
CA GLU A 26 -1.22 -6.74 -12.84
C GLU A 26 -1.00 -5.38 -13.51
N HIS A 27 -1.48 -4.33 -12.85
CA HIS A 27 -1.27 -2.96 -13.27
C HIS A 27 -0.54 -2.18 -12.18
N GLN A 28 0.20 -1.17 -12.60
CA GLN A 28 0.87 -0.23 -11.70
C GLN A 28 0.50 1.20 -12.08
N ILE A 29 0.18 1.99 -11.07
CA ILE A 29 0.08 3.44 -11.17
C ILE A 29 1.11 4.09 -10.25
N LYS A 30 1.68 5.20 -10.73
CA LYS A 30 2.38 6.16 -9.89
C LYS A 30 1.53 7.43 -9.89
N SER A 31 1.11 7.87 -8.71
CA SER A 31 0.47 9.18 -8.58
C SER A 31 1.39 10.10 -7.80
N SER A 32 1.65 11.28 -8.35
CA SER A 32 2.31 12.40 -7.67
C SER A 32 1.32 13.30 -6.93
N ASP A 33 0.05 12.90 -6.87
CA ASP A 33 -0.95 13.61 -6.07
C ASP A 33 -0.54 13.59 -4.61
N ILE A 34 -0.87 14.68 -3.91
CA ILE A 34 -0.70 14.80 -2.47
C ILE A 34 -1.42 13.63 -1.81
N VAL A 35 -0.71 12.94 -0.93
CA VAL A 35 -1.26 11.85 -0.13
C VAL A 35 -2.42 12.41 0.70
N SER A 36 -3.62 11.84 0.56
CA SER A 36 -4.78 12.30 1.33
C SER A 36 -4.51 12.17 2.83
N GLU A 37 -5.05 13.07 3.63
CA GLU A 37 -4.88 13.03 5.10
C GLU A 37 -5.33 11.67 5.66
N GLY A 38 -6.46 11.14 5.18
CA GLY A 38 -6.95 9.81 5.57
C GLY A 38 -6.04 8.65 5.16
N PHE A 39 -5.22 8.80 4.13
CA PHE A 39 -4.21 7.81 3.76
C PHE A 39 -3.02 7.85 4.72
N ALA A 40 -2.53 9.04 5.07
CA ALA A 40 -1.45 9.20 6.04
C ALA A 40 -1.88 8.69 7.43
N GLU A 41 -3.06 9.08 7.90
CA GLU A 41 -3.62 8.61 9.17
C GLU A 41 -3.73 7.08 9.21
N ALA A 42 -4.19 6.45 8.13
CA ALA A 42 -4.33 5.01 8.10
C ALA A 42 -2.99 4.26 8.03
N LEU A 43 -1.92 4.89 7.52
CA LEU A 43 -0.55 4.36 7.64
C LEU A 43 -0.03 4.47 9.08
N ASP A 44 -0.26 5.60 9.73
CA ASP A 44 0.17 5.84 11.11
C ASP A 44 -0.53 4.89 12.10
N GLU A 45 -1.81 4.59 11.88
CA GLU A 45 -2.56 3.61 12.67
C GLU A 45 -1.94 2.19 12.62
N LEU A 46 -1.16 1.87 11.58
CA LEU A 46 -0.48 0.58 11.44
C LEU A 46 0.86 0.51 12.20
N ALA A 47 1.39 1.62 12.70
CA ALA A 47 2.64 1.63 13.47
C ALA A 47 2.54 0.77 14.74
N GLU A 48 1.40 0.80 15.42
CA GLU A 48 1.12 -0.07 16.58
C GLU A 48 1.22 -1.57 16.22
N ALA A 49 0.69 -1.96 15.05
CA ALA A 49 0.77 -3.33 14.58
C ALA A 49 2.23 -3.75 14.34
N VAL A 50 3.06 -2.84 13.81
CA VAL A 50 4.50 -3.06 13.65
C VAL A 50 5.19 -3.25 14.99
N CYS A 51 4.91 -2.42 16.00
CA CYS A 51 5.45 -2.60 17.34
C CYS A 51 5.11 -3.97 17.92
N ARG A 52 3.83 -4.39 17.82
CA ARG A 52 3.38 -5.68 18.37
C ARG A 52 4.07 -6.87 17.71
N VAL A 53 4.09 -6.91 16.38
CA VAL A 53 4.68 -8.03 15.62
C VAL A 53 6.18 -8.11 15.80
N CYS A 54 6.87 -6.95 15.80
CA CYS A 54 8.31 -6.91 15.99
C CYS A 54 8.74 -6.86 17.46
N GLN A 55 7.80 -6.96 18.40
CA GLN A 55 8.03 -6.92 19.85
C GLN A 55 8.78 -5.66 20.32
N PHE A 56 8.54 -4.51 19.68
CA PHE A 56 9.00 -3.23 20.19
C PHE A 56 8.09 -2.71 21.31
N PRO A 57 8.62 -1.86 22.21
CA PRO A 57 7.78 -1.08 23.11
C PRO A 57 6.72 -0.29 22.34
N ILE A 58 5.48 -0.27 22.83
CA ILE A 58 4.40 0.50 22.19
C ILE A 58 4.74 2.00 22.18
N GLU A 59 5.51 2.46 23.17
CA GLU A 59 6.05 3.82 23.25
C GLU A 59 7.01 4.19 22.11
N ASP A 60 7.46 3.23 21.31
CA ASP A 60 8.27 3.50 20.10
C ASP A 60 7.40 3.67 18.85
N ALA A 61 6.06 3.59 18.94
CA ALA A 61 5.17 3.71 17.78
C ALA A 61 5.30 5.08 17.08
N ASP A 62 5.58 6.15 17.83
CA ASP A 62 5.85 7.50 17.31
C ASP A 62 7.13 7.58 16.47
N LYS A 63 8.07 6.66 16.70
CA LYS A 63 9.32 6.54 15.94
C LYS A 63 9.18 5.65 14.71
N ILE A 64 8.01 5.03 14.51
CA ILE A 64 7.77 4.11 13.40
C ILE A 64 6.93 4.82 12.33
N SER A 65 7.49 4.92 11.13
CA SER A 65 6.78 5.38 9.94
C SER A 65 6.49 4.21 9.02
N VAL A 66 5.21 3.89 8.80
CA VAL A 66 4.80 2.85 7.85
C VAL A 66 4.74 3.45 6.45
N LEU A 67 5.54 2.94 5.52
CA LEU A 67 5.65 3.45 4.15
C LEU A 67 4.68 2.77 3.19
N GLY A 68 3.96 1.74 3.63
CA GLY A 68 3.01 0.98 2.82
C GLY A 68 3.10 -0.53 3.04
N PHE A 69 2.51 -1.29 2.12
CA PHE A 69 2.36 -2.74 2.26
C PHE A 69 2.51 -3.49 0.94
N THR A 70 2.76 -4.79 1.06
CA THR A 70 2.73 -5.75 -0.05
C THR A 70 1.88 -6.94 0.36
N VAL A 71 0.90 -7.30 -0.48
CA VAL A 71 0.10 -8.51 -0.35
C VAL A 71 0.73 -9.58 -1.24
N SER A 72 1.05 -10.72 -0.64
CA SER A 72 1.59 -11.88 -1.33
C SER A 72 0.71 -13.09 -1.04
N LYS A 73 0.50 -13.96 -2.03
CA LYS A 73 -0.14 -15.25 -1.81
C LYS A 73 0.89 -16.25 -1.31
N LYS A 74 0.61 -16.91 -0.19
CA LYS A 74 1.40 -18.04 0.32
C LYS A 74 0.47 -19.23 0.53
N GLY A 75 0.36 -20.08 -0.49
CA GLY A 75 -0.62 -21.16 -0.53
C GLY A 75 -2.04 -20.59 -0.63
N ASP A 76 -2.96 -21.09 0.20
CA ASP A 76 -4.35 -20.62 0.30
C ASP A 76 -4.53 -19.32 1.08
N ASN A 77 -3.46 -18.80 1.71
CA ASN A 77 -3.56 -17.63 2.58
C ASN A 77 -2.88 -16.39 1.98
N ASP A 78 -3.56 -15.25 2.09
CA ASP A 78 -2.97 -13.96 1.78
C ASP A 78 -2.11 -13.49 2.97
N GLN A 79 -0.84 -13.18 2.69
CA GLN A 79 0.12 -12.61 3.63
C GLN A 79 0.36 -11.15 3.27
N VAL A 80 0.22 -10.26 4.24
CA VAL A 80 0.58 -8.84 4.11
C VAL A 80 1.93 -8.61 4.74
N THR A 81 2.78 -7.84 4.09
CA THR A 81 4.03 -7.35 4.69
C THR A 81 4.01 -5.85 4.68
N PHE A 82 4.00 -5.22 5.86
CA PHE A 82 4.20 -3.78 5.97
C PHE A 82 5.67 -3.44 5.79
N GLN A 83 5.95 -2.33 5.10
CA GLN A 83 7.28 -1.76 5.00
C GLN A 83 7.33 -0.55 5.93
N ALA A 84 7.96 -0.69 7.08
CA ALA A 84 8.10 0.39 8.03
C ALA A 84 9.56 0.83 8.18
N LYS A 85 9.75 2.03 8.71
CA LYS A 85 11.04 2.55 9.16
C LYS A 85 10.93 2.95 10.62
N LYS A 86 11.92 2.59 11.43
CA LYS A 86 12.06 3.09 12.79
C LYS A 86 13.19 4.10 12.86
N ASP A 87 12.89 5.29 13.37
CA ASP A 87 13.91 6.26 13.73
C ASP A 87 14.63 5.80 15.01
N LEU A 88 15.96 5.77 14.96
CA LEU A 88 16.83 5.40 16.07
C LEU A 88 17.42 6.62 16.78
N GLY A 89 17.15 7.84 16.29
CA GLY A 89 17.74 9.08 16.80
C GLY A 89 19.25 9.22 16.51
N CYS A 90 19.86 8.22 15.89
CA CYS A 90 21.25 8.24 15.45
C CYS A 90 21.40 7.57 14.08
N GLY A 91 21.83 8.35 13.08
CA GLY A 91 22.19 7.83 11.76
C GLY A 91 21.02 7.39 10.88
N THR A 92 21.16 6.23 10.22
CA THR A 92 20.21 5.74 9.21
C THR A 92 19.03 5.02 9.87
N PRO A 93 17.77 5.34 9.49
CA PRO A 93 16.59 4.64 10.01
C PRO A 93 16.62 3.14 9.74
N LEU A 94 16.13 2.34 10.69
CA LEU A 94 16.04 0.90 10.55
C LEU A 94 14.85 0.54 9.66
N ASN A 95 15.07 -0.19 8.55
CA ASN A 95 13.98 -0.71 7.73
C ASN A 95 13.43 -2.00 8.35
N ILE A 96 12.11 -2.05 8.55
CA ILE A 96 11.42 -3.13 9.26
C ILE A 96 10.35 -3.72 8.34
N PRO A 97 10.63 -4.87 7.69
CA PRO A 97 9.61 -5.63 7.01
C PRO A 97 8.78 -6.39 8.05
N THR A 98 7.49 -6.08 8.14
CA THR A 98 6.61 -6.63 9.17
C THR A 98 5.59 -7.58 8.55
N PRO A 99 5.88 -8.90 8.51
CA PRO A 99 4.96 -9.88 7.98
C PRO A 99 3.75 -10.06 8.89
N ASN A 100 2.58 -10.14 8.29
CA ASN A 100 1.29 -10.26 8.94
C ASN A 100 0.38 -11.19 8.14
N ARG A 101 -0.49 -11.93 8.82
CA ARG A 101 -1.52 -12.75 8.16
C ARG A 101 -2.85 -12.01 8.17
N LEU A 102 -3.55 -12.06 7.03
CA LEU A 102 -4.90 -11.51 6.86
C LEU A 102 -6.01 -12.46 7.33
N LEU A 103 -5.65 -13.63 7.85
CA LEU A 103 -6.57 -14.70 8.23
C LEU A 103 -7.62 -14.23 9.25
N GLU A 104 -8.84 -14.75 9.09
CA GLU A 104 -9.82 -14.82 10.19
C GLU A 104 -9.32 -15.80 11.26
N GLU A 105 -9.81 -15.64 12.49
CA GLU A 105 -9.18 -15.94 13.77
C GLU A 105 -8.73 -17.40 14.05
N ASP A 106 -8.85 -18.33 13.09
CA ASP A 106 -8.74 -19.78 13.31
C ASP A 106 -7.33 -20.38 13.16
N SER A 107 -6.31 -19.61 12.79
CA SER A 107 -4.92 -20.12 12.78
C SER A 107 -4.24 -19.80 14.10
N GLY A 108 -4.03 -20.84 14.94
CA GLY A 108 -3.61 -20.81 16.34
C GLY A 108 -2.25 -20.17 16.70
N ASP A 109 -1.76 -19.20 15.93
CA ASP A 109 -0.63 -18.35 16.26
C ASP A 109 -1.09 -16.88 16.17
N SER A 110 -1.66 -16.38 17.27
CA SER A 110 -2.28 -15.07 17.37
C SER A 110 -1.30 -13.90 17.31
N SER A 111 0.01 -14.19 17.39
CA SER A 111 1.09 -13.21 17.44
C SER A 111 1.37 -12.50 16.09
N ILE A 112 0.95 -13.10 14.96
CA ILE A 112 1.16 -12.58 13.59
C ILE A 112 -0.17 -12.18 12.93
N LEU A 113 -1.27 -12.25 13.68
CA LEU A 113 -2.57 -11.82 13.21
C LEU A 113 -2.69 -10.30 13.36
N LEU A 114 -3.14 -9.64 12.28
CA LEU A 114 -3.56 -8.26 12.37
C LEU A 114 -4.74 -8.16 13.35
N ASP A 115 -4.66 -7.26 14.31
CA ASP A 115 -5.81 -6.96 15.19
C ASP A 115 -6.94 -6.26 14.40
N ALA A 116 -8.14 -6.26 14.96
CA ALA A 116 -9.33 -5.75 14.27
C ALA A 116 -9.19 -4.29 13.82
N LYS A 117 -8.61 -3.42 14.66
CA LYS A 117 -8.37 -2.00 14.36
C LYS A 117 -7.43 -1.88 13.17
N SER A 118 -6.29 -2.58 13.20
CA SER A 118 -5.33 -2.60 12.10
C SER A 118 -5.91 -3.17 10.80
N ARG A 119 -6.85 -4.13 10.86
CA ARG A 119 -7.59 -4.62 9.67
C ARG A 119 -8.48 -3.55 9.08
N GLU A 120 -9.15 -2.76 9.92
CA GLU A 120 -9.95 -1.62 9.47
C GLU A 120 -9.08 -0.56 8.82
N SER A 121 -7.94 -0.20 9.42
CA SER A 121 -6.98 0.75 8.84
C SER A 121 -6.46 0.27 7.48
N LEU A 122 -6.16 -1.03 7.35
CA LEU A 122 -5.79 -1.61 6.05
C LEU A 122 -6.92 -1.54 5.02
N LYS A 123 -8.18 -1.78 5.43
CA LYS A 123 -9.34 -1.63 4.52
C LYS A 123 -9.53 -0.18 4.09
N LYS A 124 -9.33 0.79 4.99
CA LYS A 124 -9.35 2.23 4.65
C LYS A 124 -8.25 2.56 3.64
N LEU A 125 -7.02 2.10 3.86
CA LEU A 125 -5.91 2.28 2.90
C LEU A 125 -6.23 1.70 1.53
N GLN A 126 -6.84 0.52 1.48
CA GLN A 126 -7.26 -0.09 0.22
C GLN A 126 -8.37 0.71 -0.47
N ALA A 127 -9.31 1.30 0.29
CA ALA A 127 -10.36 2.15 -0.27
C ALA A 127 -9.80 3.46 -0.83
N GLU A 128 -8.92 4.14 -0.09
CA GLU A 128 -8.22 5.35 -0.54
C GLU A 128 -7.39 5.07 -1.80
N ALA A 129 -6.62 3.98 -1.80
CA ALA A 129 -5.85 3.55 -2.97
C ALA A 129 -6.73 3.21 -4.19
N ALA A 130 -7.95 2.70 -3.98
CA ALA A 130 -8.91 2.51 -5.06
C ALA A 130 -9.40 3.84 -5.64
N SER A 131 -9.58 4.87 -4.81
CA SER A 131 -9.91 6.24 -5.26
C SER A 131 -8.84 6.82 -6.18
N TYR A 132 -7.54 6.61 -5.88
CA TYR A 132 -6.45 7.00 -6.77
C TYR A 132 -6.52 6.30 -8.14
N ILE A 133 -6.91 5.02 -8.18
CA ILE A 133 -7.10 4.27 -9.43
C ILE A 133 -8.29 4.83 -10.21
N GLU A 134 -9.41 5.09 -9.55
CA GLU A 134 -10.61 5.66 -10.19
C GLU A 134 -10.36 7.08 -10.71
N ASN A 135 -9.72 7.94 -9.93
CA ASN A 135 -9.35 9.29 -10.36
C ASN A 135 -8.37 9.27 -11.52
N SER A 136 -7.38 8.37 -11.52
CA SER A 136 -6.47 8.24 -12.68
C SER A 136 -7.16 7.70 -13.92
N ARG A 137 -8.10 6.75 -13.78
CA ARG A 137 -8.94 6.29 -14.90
C ARG A 137 -9.83 7.40 -15.43
N THR A 138 -10.41 8.19 -14.53
CA THR A 138 -11.26 9.34 -14.85
C THR A 138 -10.44 10.42 -15.56
N LEU A 139 -9.24 10.74 -15.08
CA LEU A 139 -8.31 11.65 -15.75
C LEU A 139 -7.90 11.13 -17.12
N ARG A 140 -7.59 9.82 -17.26
CA ARG A 140 -7.34 9.24 -18.58
C ARG A 140 -8.54 9.40 -19.50
N GLN A 141 -9.76 9.13 -19.04
CA GLN A 141 -10.98 9.28 -19.84
C GLN A 141 -11.29 10.74 -20.21
N ILE A 142 -10.99 11.70 -19.31
CA ILE A 142 -11.20 13.13 -19.55
C ILE A 142 -10.13 13.73 -20.47
N PHE A 143 -8.87 13.26 -20.39
CA PHE A 143 -7.76 13.72 -21.24
C PHE A 143 -7.61 12.94 -22.55
N LEU A 144 -8.33 11.82 -22.74
CA LEU A 144 -8.32 11.05 -23.98
C LEU A 144 -8.90 11.75 -25.24
N PRO A 145 -9.65 12.87 -25.20
CA PRO A 145 -9.93 13.64 -26.42
C PRO A 145 -8.73 14.47 -26.93
N LEU A 146 -7.59 14.47 -26.23
CA LEU A 146 -6.43 15.33 -26.55
C LEU A 146 -5.13 14.56 -26.87
N PHE A 147 -5.19 13.23 -26.93
CA PHE A 147 -4.03 12.38 -27.29
C PHE A 147 -4.32 11.45 -28.47
N GLU A 148 -5.24 11.83 -29.36
CA GLU A 148 -5.18 11.39 -30.75
C GLU A 148 -4.44 12.49 -31.53
N GLU A 149 -3.46 12.11 -32.35
CA GLU A 149 -2.42 12.94 -32.99
C GLU A 149 -1.24 13.20 -32.02
N GLU A 150 -0.14 12.43 -32.01
CA GLU A 150 0.83 12.25 -33.09
C GLU A 150 1.35 10.80 -33.11
N GLN A 151 0.91 10.01 -34.08
CA GLN A 151 1.74 8.93 -34.66
C GLN A 151 2.00 9.30 -36.12
N GLU A 152 2.90 10.25 -36.34
CA GLU A 152 3.50 10.47 -37.66
C GLU A 152 5.02 10.60 -37.52
N HIS A 153 5.72 9.70 -38.23
CA HIS A 153 7.15 9.64 -38.58
C HIS A 153 8.15 9.37 -37.41
N GLU A 154 9.21 8.56 -37.51
CA GLU A 154 10.10 8.10 -38.58
C GLU A 154 10.91 6.91 -38.00
N GLU A 155 11.25 5.81 -38.68
CA GLU A 155 12.45 5.58 -39.52
C GLU A 155 12.28 4.18 -40.17
N ALA A 156 12.32 4.04 -41.49
CA ALA A 156 13.52 3.95 -42.32
C ALA A 156 14.38 2.70 -42.04
N ALA A 157 14.12 1.61 -42.79
CA ALA A 157 15.10 0.65 -43.29
C ALA A 157 14.51 -0.15 -44.47
#